data_AF-A0A959T0H0-F1
#
_entry.id   AF-A0A959T0H0-F1
#
_cell.length_a   1.000
_cell.length_b   1.000
_cell.length_c   1.000
_cell.angle_alpha   90.00
_cell.angle_beta   90.00
_cell.angle_gamma   90.00
#
_symmetry.space_group_name_H-M   'P 1'
#
loop_
_entity.id
_entity.type
_entity.pdbx_description
1 polymer ?
#
loop_
_entity_poly.entity_id
_entity_poly.type
_entity_poly.pdbx_seq_one_letter_code
_entity_poly.pdbx_strand_id
1 'polypeptide(L)' 'MSRSIAILFGLFVQALLVAQTGPQRYRVRFTDKGNTPFSLEQPEAYLSPRALERRQRQGIAVDSLDLPVDPAYIDA' A
#
# COMPACT_ATOMS: atom_id res chain seq x y z
N MET A 1 -20.56 -21.34 40.69
CA MET A 1 -21.72 -20.95 39.86
C MET A 1 -21.56 -19.55 39.26
N SER A 2 -21.24 -18.51 40.04
CA SER A 2 -21.05 -17.13 39.56
C SER A 2 -19.96 -16.94 38.49
N ARG A 3 -18.83 -17.64 38.60
CA ARG A 3 -17.73 -17.57 37.61
C ARG A 3 -18.10 -18.14 36.23
N SER A 4 -18.79 -19.28 36.21
CA SER A 4 -19.22 -19.94 34.97
C SER A 4 -20.25 -19.09 34.22
N ILE A 5 -21.13 -18.41 34.94
CA ILE A 5 -22.11 -17.47 34.36
C ILE A 5 -21.39 -16.26 33.73
N ALA A 6 -20.40 -15.69 34.42
CA ALA A 6 -19.62 -14.57 33.88
C ALA A 6 -18.85 -14.96 32.60
N ILE A 7 -18.29 -16.17 32.55
CA ILE A 7 -17.60 -16.69 31.36
C ILE A 7 -18.59 -16.89 30.20
N LEU A 8 -19.75 -17.50 30.46
CA LEU A 8 -20.78 -17.70 29.43
C LEU A 8 -21.32 -16.37 28.92
N PHE A 9 -21.51 -15.38 29.79
CA PHE A 9 -21.90 -14.03 29.42
C PHE A 9 -20.84 -13.35 28.55
N GLY A 10 -19.56 -13.46 28.92
CA GLY A 10 -18.46 -12.93 28.11
C GLY A 10 -18.36 -13.58 26.72
N LEU A 11 -18.57 -14.90 26.63
CA LEU A 11 -18.60 -15.61 25.34
C LEU A 11 -19.82 -15.20 24.50
N PHE A 12 -20.97 -15.00 25.12
CA PHE A 12 -22.17 -14.52 24.45
C PHE A 12 -21.99 -13.11 23.89
N VAL A 13 -21.38 -12.20 24.66
CA VAL A 13 -21.09 -10.82 24.19
C VAL A 13 -20.14 -10.82 23.00
N GLN A 14 -19.12 -11.69 22.98
CA GLN A 14 -18.20 -11.80 21.85
C GLN A 14 -18.91 -12.27 20.57
N ALA A 15 -19.90 -13.16 20.67
CA ALA A 15 -20.68 -13.62 19.53
C ALA A 15 -21.56 -12.52 18.90
N LEU A 16 -21.79 -11.41 19.61
CA LEU A 16 -22.58 -10.27 19.12
C LEU A 16 -21.73 -9.16 18.46
N LEU A 17 -20.40 -9.27 18.49
CA LEU A 17 -19.52 -8.29 17.86
C LEU A 17 -19.46 -8.50 16.35
N VAL A 18 -19.78 -7.46 15.57
CA VAL A 18 -19.67 -7.44 14.10
C VAL A 18 -18.58 -6.43 13.71
N ALA A 19 -17.75 -6.78 12.74
CA ALA A 19 -16.73 -5.87 12.21
C ALA A 19 -17.36 -4.72 11.39
N GLN A 20 -16.78 -3.51 11.47
CA GLN A 20 -17.22 -2.40 10.63
C GLN A 20 -16.77 -2.63 9.18
N THR A 21 -17.71 -2.65 8.25
CA THR A 21 -17.41 -2.59 6.82
C THR A 21 -17.08 -1.14 6.46
N GLY A 22 -15.85 -0.90 6.02
CA GLY A 22 -15.43 0.41 5.53
C GLY A 22 -16.07 0.75 4.18
N PRO A 23 -15.98 2.01 3.72
CA PRO A 23 -16.46 2.40 2.39
C PRO A 23 -15.80 1.56 1.28
N GLN A 24 -16.52 1.41 0.16
CA GLN A 24 -16.04 0.67 -1.01
C GLN A 24 -14.68 1.22 -1.47
N ARG A 25 -13.69 0.34 -1.62
CA ARG A 25 -12.36 0.70 -2.13
C ARG A 25 -12.23 0.23 -3.57
N TYR A 26 -11.74 1.12 -4.43
CA TYR A 26 -11.42 0.82 -5.81
C TYR A 26 -9.91 0.84 -5.98
N ARG A 27 -9.37 -0.15 -6.71
CA ARG A 27 -7.97 -0.18 -7.10
C ARG A 27 -7.88 0.07 -8.59
N VAL A 28 -7.40 1.26 -8.96
CA VAL A 28 -7.09 1.60 -10.36
C VAL A 28 -5.63 1.24 -10.62
N ARG A 29 -5.37 0.54 -11.72
CA ARG A 29 -4.02 0.16 -12.14
C ARG A 29 -3.81 0.67 -13.56
N PHE A 30 -2.67 1.33 -13.79
CA PHE A 30 -2.22 1.66 -15.13
C PHE A 30 -1.65 0.42 -15.81
N THR A 31 -1.92 0.28 -17.11
CA THR A 31 -1.41 -0.82 -17.94
C THR A 31 0.10 -0.72 -18.16
N ASP A 32 0.61 0.50 -18.20
CA ASP A 32 2.00 0.82 -18.52
C ASP A 32 2.41 2.19 -17.95
N LYS A 33 3.67 2.54 -18.17
CA LYS A 33 4.27 3.86 -17.91
C LYS A 33 5.12 4.28 -19.12
N GLY A 34 4.66 3.94 -20.33
CA GLY A 34 5.49 3.96 -21.54
C GLY A 34 6.03 5.33 -21.92
N ASN A 35 5.25 6.40 -21.72
CA ASN A 35 5.67 7.77 -22.05
C ASN A 35 6.12 8.58 -20.83
N THR A 36 6.57 7.91 -19.76
CA THR A 36 7.24 8.61 -18.67
C THR A 36 8.56 9.22 -19.18
N PRO A 37 8.89 10.49 -18.85
CA PRO A 37 10.15 11.11 -19.27
C PRO A 37 11.37 10.63 -18.45
N PHE A 38 11.14 9.78 -17.45
CA PHE A 38 12.18 9.26 -16.56
C PHE A 38 12.74 7.93 -17.07
N SER A 39 13.98 7.62 -16.69
CA SER A 39 14.63 6.36 -17.08
C SER A 39 15.29 5.69 -15.86
N LEU A 40 15.44 4.36 -15.92
CA LEU A 40 16.01 3.57 -14.82
C LEU A 40 17.50 3.85 -14.60
N GLU A 41 18.16 4.39 -15.61
CA GLU A 41 19.58 4.76 -15.60
C GLU A 41 19.85 6.05 -14.80
N GLN A 42 18.83 6.88 -14.57
CA GLN A 42 18.92 8.14 -13.80
C GLN A 42 17.87 8.18 -12.68
N PRO A 43 17.94 7.26 -11.70
CA PRO A 43 16.93 7.15 -10.66
C PRO A 43 16.87 8.37 -9.74
N GLU A 44 17.93 9.16 -9.63
CA GLU A 44 17.98 10.42 -8.88
C GLU A 44 17.02 11.49 -9.43
N ALA A 45 16.56 11.37 -10.67
CA ALA A 45 15.58 12.27 -11.25
C ALA A 45 14.18 12.12 -10.62
N TYR A 46 13.87 10.95 -10.01
CA TYR A 46 12.57 10.66 -9.41
C TYR A 46 12.63 9.98 -8.03
N LEU A 47 13.80 9.56 -7.56
CA LEU A 47 14.04 9.05 -6.21
C LEU A 47 14.92 10.02 -5.43
N SER A 48 14.48 10.38 -4.22
CA SER A 48 15.31 11.19 -3.32
C SER A 48 16.56 10.43 -2.85
N PRO A 49 17.65 11.13 -2.45
CA PRO A 49 18.85 10.49 -1.90
C PRO A 49 18.53 9.50 -0.77
N ARG A 50 17.64 9.90 0.16
CA ARG A 50 17.17 9.03 1.27
C ARG A 50 16.48 7.75 0.78
N ALA A 51 15.77 7.80 -0.35
CA ALA A 51 15.12 6.62 -0.92
C ALA A 51 16.15 5.65 -1.53
N LEU A 52 17.14 6.18 -2.24
CA LEU A 52 18.25 5.40 -2.80
C LEU A 52 19.09 4.73 -1.71
N GLU A 53 19.46 5.45 -0.65
CA GLU A 53 20.18 4.89 0.50
C GLU A 53 19.41 3.77 1.20
N ARG A 54 18.09 3.95 1.38
CA ARG A 54 17.24 2.90 1.99
C ARG A 54 17.25 1.63 1.15
N ARG A 55 17.13 1.76 -0.17
CA ARG A 55 17.17 0.62 -1.11
C ARG A 55 18.50 -0.08 -1.08
N GLN A 56 19.61 0.67 -1.11
CA GLN A 56 20.96 0.12 -1.01
C GLN A 56 21.13 -0.68 0.28
N ARG A 57 20.71 -0.14 1.42
CA ARG A 57 20.76 -0.84 2.72
C ARG A 57 19.91 -2.12 2.76
N GLN A 58 18.84 -2.17 1.98
CA GLN A 58 17.90 -3.29 1.95
C GLN A 58 18.16 -4.26 0.79
N GLY A 59 19.14 -3.98 -0.08
CA GLY A 59 19.40 -4.79 -1.27
C GLY A 59 18.26 -4.78 -2.29
N ILE A 60 17.50 -3.67 -2.38
CA ILE A 60 16.35 -3.54 -3.28
C ILE A 60 16.82 -2.84 -4.56
N ALA A 61 16.64 -3.48 -5.71
CA ALA A 61 16.95 -2.88 -7.01
C ALA A 61 15.97 -1.75 -7.38
N VAL A 62 16.39 -0.87 -8.29
CA VAL A 62 15.45 0.05 -8.97
C VAL A 62 14.88 -0.66 -10.18
N ASP A 63 13.56 -0.60 -10.35
CA ASP A 63 12.86 -1.23 -11.47
C ASP A 63 11.73 -0.33 -12.02
N SER A 64 11.00 -0.84 -13.01
CA SER A 64 9.94 -0.09 -13.70
C SER A 64 8.74 0.28 -12.80
N LEU A 65 8.58 -0.36 -11.65
CA LEU A 65 7.54 -0.01 -10.69
C LEU A 65 7.84 1.32 -10.00
N ASP A 66 9.09 1.79 -10.06
CA ASP A 66 9.52 3.04 -9.44
C ASP A 66 9.35 4.26 -10.33
N LEU A 67 9.25 4.03 -11.65
CA LEU A 67 9.05 5.12 -12.59
C LEU A 67 7.75 5.89 -12.27
N PRO A 68 7.75 7.21 -12.35
CA PRO A 68 6.51 7.99 -12.32
C PRO A 68 5.57 7.56 -13.46
N VAL A 69 4.27 7.69 -13.23
CA VAL A 69 3.26 7.44 -14.28
C VAL A 69 3.41 8.44 -15.43
N ASP A 70 2.90 8.08 -16.61
CA ASP A 70 2.84 9.00 -17.76
C ASP A 70 2.17 10.32 -17.34
N PRO A 71 2.85 11.48 -17.51
CA PRO A 71 2.27 12.78 -17.17
C PRO A 71 0.91 13.04 -17.82
N ALA A 72 0.67 12.49 -19.02
CA ALA A 72 -0.61 12.65 -19.72
C ALA A 72 -1.80 12.05 -18.96
N TYR A 73 -1.58 11.08 -18.06
CA TYR A 73 -2.63 10.52 -17.21
C TYR A 73 -2.97 11.38 -15.99
N ILE A 74 -2.11 12.33 -15.64
CA ILE A 74 -2.32 13.23 -14.50
C ILE A 74 -3.10 14.48 -14.94
N ASP A 75 -2.86 14.94 -16.17
CA ASP A 75 -3.44 16.18 -16.71
C ASP A 75 -4.83 16.01 -17.35
N ALA A 76 -5.38 14.79 -17.37
CA ALA A 76 -6.63 14.42 -18.04
C ALA A 76 -7.89 14.55 -17.16
#